data_AF-T1CBA4-F1
#
_entry.id   AF-T1CBA4-F1
#
_cell.length_a   1.000
_cell.length_b   1.000
_cell.length_c   1.000
_cell.angle_alpha   90.00
_cell.angle_beta   90.00
_cell.angle_gamma   90.00
#
_symmetry.space_group_name_H-M   'P 1'
#
loop_
_entity.id
_entity.type
_entity.pdbx_description
1 polymer ?
#
loop_
_entity_poly.entity_id
_entity_poly.type
_entity_poly.pdbx_seq_one_letter_code
_entity_poly.pdbx_strand_id
1 'polypeptide(L)' 'MGQFGGMRAQYHLRQILVFLDMIPIQKPEIFVSGAHAVFDAYGNITDSDLTRRITQYMAQLVDRSGKFRA' A
#
# COMPACT_ATOMS: atom_id res chain seq x y z
N MET A 1 7.83 0.13 18.55
CA MET A 1 7.57 0.38 17.11
C MET A 1 7.53 -0.95 16.37
N GLY A 2 6.57 -1.16 15.45
CA GLY A 2 6.48 -2.41 14.69
C GLY A 2 7.59 -2.53 13.65
N GLN A 3 8.51 -3.47 13.84
CA GLN A 3 9.72 -3.64 13.02
C GLN A 3 9.43 -3.93 11.53
N PHE A 4 8.26 -4.50 11.24
CA PHE A 4 7.93 -5.04 9.93
C PHE A 4 6.96 -4.17 9.12
N GLY A 5 6.72 -2.93 9.54
CA GLY A 5 5.94 -1.97 8.74
C GLY A 5 4.53 -2.43 8.33
N GLY A 6 3.85 -3.18 9.22
CA GLY A 6 2.49 -3.64 8.99
C GLY A 6 2.34 -4.89 8.11
N MET A 7 3.43 -5.61 7.77
CA MET A 7 3.38 -6.78 6.87
C MET A 7 2.26 -7.78 7.21
N ARG A 8 2.09 -8.12 8.51
CA ARG A 8 1.09 -9.10 8.95
C ARG A 8 -0.33 -8.59 8.78
N ALA A 9 -0.57 -7.31 9.07
CA ALA A 9 -1.87 -6.70 8.85
C ALA A 9 -2.23 -6.66 7.37
N GLN A 10 -1.25 -6.34 6.50
CA GLN A 10 -1.46 -6.35 5.05
C GLN A 10 -1.72 -7.75 4.50
N TYR A 11 -0.96 -8.76 4.93
CA TYR A 11 -1.20 -10.14 4.51
C TYR A 11 -2.56 -10.65 4.98
N HIS A 12 -2.93 -10.37 6.23
CA HIS A 12 -4.26 -10.70 6.73
C HIS A 12 -5.36 -9.97 5.95
N LEU A 13 -5.16 -8.69 5.61
CA LEU A 13 -6.12 -7.97 4.76
C LEU A 13 -6.29 -8.66 3.41
N ARG A 14 -5.21 -9.10 2.75
CA ARG A 14 -5.31 -9.86 1.50
C ARG A 14 -6.09 -11.16 1.67
N GLN A 15 -5.91 -11.87 2.79
CA GLN A 15 -6.71 -13.06 3.09
C GLN A 15 -8.21 -12.73 3.23
N ILE A 16 -8.56 -11.62 3.88
CA ILE A 16 -9.95 -11.15 3.98
C ILE A 16 -10.52 -10.86 2.59
N LEU A 17 -9.75 -10.19 1.72
CA LEU A 17 -10.19 -9.83 0.38
C LEU A 17 -10.53 -11.05 -0.50
N VAL A 18 -9.93 -12.21 -0.24
CA VAL A 18 -10.30 -13.47 -0.92
C VAL A 18 -11.75 -13.86 -0.60
N PHE A 19 -12.19 -13.72 0.65
CA PHE A 19 -13.56 -14.04 1.06
C PHE A 19 -14.61 -13.03 0.58
N LEU A 20 -14.17 -11.89 0.05
CA LEU A 20 -15.03 -10.85 -0.51
C LEU A 20 -15.04 -10.87 -2.04
N ASP A 21 -14.44 -11.89 -2.67
CA ASP A 21 -14.21 -11.97 -4.11
C ASP A 21 -13.55 -10.71 -4.70
N MET A 22 -12.75 -10.02 -3.88
CA MET A 22 -12.07 -8.79 -4.26
C MET A 22 -10.74 -9.11 -4.93
N ILE A 23 -10.33 -8.21 -5.83
CA ILE A 23 -9.14 -8.39 -6.64
C ILE A 23 -8.07 -7.34 -6.26
N PRO A 24 -7.24 -7.59 -5.23
CA PRO A 24 -6.24 -6.62 -4.76
C PRO A 24 -5.10 -6.40 -5.76
N ILE A 25 -4.41 -5.26 -5.58
CA ILE A 25 -3.13 -4.99 -6.24
C ILE A 25 -2.03 -5.76 -5.51
N GLN A 26 -1.33 -6.62 -6.25
CA GLN A 26 -0.34 -7.54 -5.69
C GLN A 26 1.06 -6.92 -5.53
N LYS A 27 1.44 -5.97 -6.39
CA LYS A 27 2.74 -5.28 -6.35
C LYS A 27 2.60 -3.80 -6.75
N PRO A 28 3.52 -2.91 -6.33
CA PRO A 28 4.52 -3.14 -5.28
C PRO A 28 3.86 -3.42 -3.92
N GLU A 29 4.56 -4.13 -3.05
CA GLU A 29 4.18 -4.20 -1.63
C GLU A 29 4.83 -3.06 -0.87
N ILE A 30 4.05 -2.35 -0.06
CA ILE A 30 4.49 -1.14 0.65
C ILE A 30 4.41 -1.38 2.14
N PHE A 31 5.51 -1.83 2.73
CA PHE A 31 5.68 -1.91 4.17
C PHE A 31 6.48 -0.71 4.66
N VAL A 32 5.93 0.01 5.65
CA VAL A 32 6.54 1.23 6.19
C VAL A 32 7.00 0.98 7.61
N SER A 33 8.24 0.51 7.76
CA SER A 33 8.86 0.39 9.09
C SER A 33 9.21 1.78 9.60
N GLY A 34 9.04 2.00 10.90
CA GLY A 34 9.33 3.32 11.49
C GLY A 34 8.46 4.45 10.93
N ALA A 35 7.17 4.20 10.68
CA ALA A 35 6.26 5.18 10.07
C ALA A 35 6.33 6.61 10.68
N HIS A 36 6.52 6.72 11.99
CA HIS A 36 6.72 8.01 12.69
C HIS A 36 7.87 8.89 12.16
N ALA A 37 8.84 8.32 11.43
CA ALA A 37 9.99 9.04 10.89
C ALA A 37 9.83 9.48 9.42
N VAL A 38 8.83 8.96 8.70
CA VAL A 38 8.62 9.24 7.28
C VAL A 38 7.50 10.26 7.01
N PHE A 39 6.88 10.78 8.07
CA PHE A 39 5.87 11.84 7.99
C PHE A 39 6.30 13.09 8.75
N ASP A 40 6.02 14.26 8.21
CA ASP A 40 6.21 15.54 8.90
C ASP A 40 5.05 15.84 9.87
N ALA A 41 5.13 16.98 10.58
CA ALA A 41 4.11 17.41 11.53
C ALA A 41 2.75 17.71 10.89
N TYR A 42 2.69 17.90 9.57
CA TYR A 42 1.48 18.15 8.82
C TYR A 42 0.92 16.87 8.16
N GLY A 43 1.61 15.72 8.34
CA GLY A 43 1.24 14.44 7.75
C GLY A 43 1.70 14.24 6.32
N ASN A 44 2.60 15.08 5.79
CA ASN A 44 3.21 14.86 4.47
C ASN A 44 4.29 13.79 4.55
N ILE A 45 4.42 13.01 3.48
CA ILE A 45 5.51 12.03 3.35
C ILE A 45 6.82 12.77 3.07
N THR A 46 7.83 12.55 3.91
CA THR A 46 9.17 13.14 3.75
C THR A 46 10.14 12.22 2.98
N ASP A 47 9.81 10.93 2.89
CA ASP A 47 10.60 9.92 2.19
C ASP A 47 10.23 9.85 0.70
N SER A 48 11.21 10.16 -0.17
CA SER A 48 11.00 10.21 -1.61
C SER A 48 10.85 8.82 -2.26
N ASP A 49 11.44 7.77 -1.68
CA ASP A 49 11.29 6.39 -2.16
C ASP A 49 9.89 5.85 -1.85
N LEU A 50 9.40 6.10 -0.64
CA LEU A 50 8.04 5.78 -0.23
C LEU A 50 7.03 6.50 -1.13
N THR A 51 7.25 7.79 -1.38
CA THR A 51 6.42 8.57 -2.31
C THR A 51 6.41 7.95 -3.70
N ARG A 52 7.57 7.59 -4.24
CA ARG A 52 7.70 6.92 -5.56
C ARG A 52 6.93 5.59 -5.59
N ARG A 53 7.06 4.75 -4.56
CA ARG A 53 6.40 3.44 -4.47
C ARG A 53 4.88 3.58 -4.35
N ILE A 54 4.39 4.55 -3.58
CA ILE A 54 2.95 4.85 -3.47
C ILE A 54 2.42 5.32 -4.83
N THR A 55 3.11 6.23 -5.51
CA THR A 55 2.73 6.69 -6.86
C THR A 55 2.64 5.53 -7.84
N GLN A 56 3.62 4.61 -7.84
CA GLN A 56 3.58 3.39 -8.66
C GLN A 56 2.40 2.48 -8.32
N TYR A 57 2.08 2.32 -7.03
CA TYR A 57 0.94 1.53 -6.59
C TYR A 57 -0.40 2.14 -7.04
N MET A 58 -0.55 3.46 -6.89
CA MET A 58 -1.75 4.18 -7.33
C MET A 58 -1.95 4.09 -8.85
N ALA A 59 -0.87 4.18 -9.63
CA ALA A 59 -0.94 3.98 -11.08
C ALA A 59 -1.44 2.56 -11.43
N GLN A 60 -0.95 1.52 -10.75
CA GLN A 60 -1.46 0.15 -10.95
C GLN A 60 -2.90 -0.02 -10.51
N LEU A 61 -3.32 0.65 -9.43
CA LEU A 61 -4.71 0.64 -8.99
C LEU A 61 -5.63 1.24 -10.04
N VAL A 62 -5.25 2.38 -10.63
CA VAL A 62 -6.02 3.03 -11.71
C VAL A 62 -6.12 2.12 -12.93
N ASP A 63 -5.00 1.60 -13.43
CA ASP A 63 -4.97 0.67 -14.58
C ASP A 63 -5.87 -0.56 -14.34
N ARG A 64 -5.74 -1.18 -13.16
CA ARG A 64 -6.52 -2.37 -12.81
C ARG A 64 -8.01 -2.03 -12.68
N SER A 65 -8.36 -0.90 -12.07
CA SER A 65 -9.76 -0.48 -11.95
C SER A 65 -10.42 -0.23 -13.31
N GLY A 66 -9.66 0.28 -14.30
CA GLY A 66 -10.16 0.47 -15.66
C GLY A 66 -10.51 -0.84 -16.36
N LYS A 67 -9.70 -1.90 -16.15
CA LYS A 67 -9.93 -3.23 -16.73
C LYS A 67 -11.20 -3.92 -16.24
N PHE A 68 -11.69 -3.58 -15.05
CA PHE A 68 -12.90 -4.16 -14.46
C PHE A 68 -14.17 -3.32 -14.68
N ARG A 69 -14.07 -2.17 -15.35
CA ARG A 69 -15.21 -1.30 -15.68
C ARG A 69 -15.74 -1.49 -17.11
N ALA A 70 -15.10 -2.36 -17.89
CA ALA A 70 -15.53 -2.79 -19.23
C ALA A 70 -16.27 -4.12 -19.14
#